data_AF-A0A927MTQ5-F1
#
_entry.id   AF-A0A927MTQ5-F1
#
_cell.length_a   1.000
_cell.length_b   1.000
_cell.length_c   1.000
_cell.angle_alpha   90.00
_cell.angle_beta   90.00
_cell.angle_gamma   90.00
#
_symmetry.space_group_name_H-M   'P 1'
#
loop_
_entity.id
_entity.type
_entity.pdbx_description
1 polymer ?
#
loop_
_entity_poly.entity_id
_entity_poly.type
_entity_poly.pdbx_seq_one_letter_code
_entity_poly.pdbx_strand_id
1 'polypeptide(L)'
;MAAVLVLLTPAVVDSLGTEDEALEAVEYREALRLLLSRLPDREKRILLLRFFRGMTQSQIAAEMGISQCHVSRLLTGSLAQLRERLLQG
;
A
#
# COMPACT_ATOMS: atom_id res chain seq x y z
N MET A 1 8.69 -3.59 9.78
CA MET A 1 7.31 -3.48 9.23
C MET A 1 6.77 -2.04 9.35
N ALA A 2 7.57 -1.02 9.02
CA ALA A 2 7.19 0.39 9.16
C ALA A 2 7.03 1.14 7.83
N ALA A 3 7.50 0.60 6.69
CA ALA A 3 7.55 1.34 5.43
C ALA A 3 6.20 1.55 4.72
N VAL A 4 5.18 0.71 4.96
CA VAL A 4 3.87 0.86 4.29
C VAL A 4 2.93 1.81 5.04
N LEU A 5 3.14 2.01 6.35
CA LEU A 5 2.28 2.87 7.16
C LEU A 5 2.64 4.36 7.01
N VAL A 6 3.86 4.69 6.58
CA VAL A 6 4.33 6.08 6.38
C VAL A 6 3.68 6.74 5.16
N LEU A 7 3.17 5.98 4.19
CA LEU A 7 2.62 6.51 2.95
C LEU A 7 1.15 6.95 3.03
N LEU A 8 0.47 6.75 4.16
CA LEU A 8 -0.99 6.91 4.27
C LEU A 8 -1.49 7.74 5.47
N THR A 9 -0.60 8.28 6.32
CA THR A 9 -0.99 9.19 7.39
C THR A 9 -0.61 10.64 7.04
N PRO A 10 -1.54 11.61 7.08
CA PRO A 10 -1.20 13.02 6.92
C PRO A 10 -0.34 13.55 8.08
N ALA A 11 -0.21 12.82 9.18
CA ALA A 11 0.44 13.28 10.42
C ALA A 11 1.98 13.10 10.47
N VAL A 12 2.63 12.54 9.44
CA VAL A 12 4.11 12.46 9.39
C VAL A 12 4.71 13.37 8.32
N VAL A 13 3.86 14.07 7.56
CA VAL A 13 4.29 15.02 6.52
C VAL A 13 4.46 16.43 7.09
N ASP A 14 3.84 16.72 8.24
CA ASP A 14 3.84 18.07 8.83
C ASP A 14 5.16 18.45 9.54
N SER A 15 6.19 17.60 9.48
CA SER A 15 7.46 17.83 10.21
C SER A 15 8.73 17.61 9.38
N LEU A 16 8.66 17.41 8.07
CA LEU A 16 9.86 17.14 7.27
C LEU A 16 9.94 18.04 6.04
N GLY A 17 10.94 18.91 6.04
CA GLY A 17 11.68 19.21 4.82
C GLY A 17 11.37 20.52 4.14
N THR A 18 12.38 21.05 3.47
CA THR A 18 12.31 22.20 2.55
C THR A 18 11.26 21.98 1.45
N GLU A 19 10.85 23.04 0.75
CA GLU A 19 9.81 22.99 -0.29
C GLU A 19 10.00 21.87 -1.33
N ASP A 20 11.26 21.51 -1.66
CA ASP A 20 11.60 20.38 -2.54
C ASP A 20 11.22 19.00 -1.97
N GLU A 21 11.45 18.73 -0.68
CA GLU A 21 11.13 17.43 -0.07
C GLU A 21 9.60 17.22 0.06
N ALA A 22 8.87 18.31 0.29
CA ALA A 22 7.41 18.29 0.29
C ALA A 22 6.86 18.05 -1.12
N LEU A 23 7.48 18.62 -2.16
CA LEU A 23 7.09 18.44 -3.56
C LEU A 23 7.35 17.01 -4.04
N GLU A 24 8.54 16.46 -3.76
CA GLU A 24 8.87 15.05 -4.02
C GLU A 24 7.88 14.09 -3.33
N ALA A 25 7.49 14.40 -2.08
CA ALA A 25 6.51 13.61 -1.35
C ALA A 25 5.09 13.69 -1.95
N VAL A 26 4.74 14.76 -2.66
CA VAL A 26 3.46 14.89 -3.39
C VAL A 26 3.51 14.08 -4.68
N GLU A 27 4.59 14.17 -5.44
CA GLU A 27 4.78 13.39 -6.67
C GLU A 27 4.73 11.88 -6.41
N TYR A 28 5.43 11.43 -5.36
CA TYR A 28 5.43 10.02 -4.96
C TYR A 28 4.04 9.51 -4.57
N ARG A 29 3.23 10.38 -3.94
CA ARG A 29 1.85 10.06 -3.55
C ARG A 29 0.92 9.93 -4.74
N GLU A 30 1.00 10.84 -5.72
CA GLU A 30 0.20 10.73 -6.94
C GLU A 30 0.61 9.51 -7.79
N ALA A 31 1.91 9.23 -7.90
CA ALA A 31 2.41 8.02 -8.55
C ALA A 31 1.85 6.75 -7.88
N LEU A 32 1.94 6.66 -6.55
CA LEU A 32 1.39 5.53 -5.79
C LEU A 32 -0.14 5.42 -5.96
N ARG A 33 -0.87 6.53 -5.95
CA ARG A 33 -2.34 6.54 -6.16
C ARG A 33 -2.70 5.97 -7.53
N LEU A 34 -1.99 6.37 -8.58
CA LEU A 34 -2.19 5.84 -9.92
C LEU A 34 -1.88 4.35 -9.99
N LEU A 35 -0.78 3.90 -9.38
CA LEU A 35 -0.41 2.49 -9.33
C LEU A 35 -1.44 1.63 -8.58
N LEU A 36 -1.93 2.10 -7.43
CA LEU A 36 -2.98 1.43 -6.66
C LEU A 36 -4.28 1.31 -7.47
N SER A 37 -4.63 2.32 -8.27
CA SER A 37 -5.83 2.30 -9.11
C SER A 37 -5.80 1.19 -10.18
N ARG A 38 -4.59 0.81 -10.62
CA ARG A 38 -4.33 -0.22 -11.65
C ARG A 38 -4.25 -1.65 -11.11
N LEU A 39 -4.20 -1.85 -9.80
CA LEU A 39 -4.24 -3.19 -9.23
C LEU A 39 -5.58 -3.90 -9.55
N PRO A 40 -5.62 -5.23 -9.54
CA PRO A 40 -6.89 -5.96 -9.53
C PRO A 40 -7.72 -5.61 -8.30
N ASP A 41 -9.05 -5.52 -8.42
CA ASP A 41 -9.94 -5.11 -7.32
C ASP A 41 -9.83 -6.01 -6.09
N ARG A 42 -9.56 -7.29 -6.30
CA ARG A 42 -9.30 -8.24 -5.22
C ARG A 42 -8.08 -7.85 -4.38
N GLU A 43 -6.99 -7.45 -5.04
CA GLU A 43 -5.76 -7.03 -4.37
C GLU A 43 -5.94 -5.69 -3.66
N LYS A 44 -6.64 -4.72 -4.29
CA LYS A 44 -7.03 -3.46 -3.63
C LYS A 44 -7.82 -3.73 -2.35
N ARG A 45 -8.80 -4.65 -2.39
CA ARG A 45 -9.61 -5.03 -1.23
C ARG A 45 -8.74 -5.64 -0.12
N ILE A 46 -7.82 -6.54 -0.46
CA ILE A 46 -6.88 -7.14 0.50
C ILE A 46 -5.99 -6.07 1.14
N LEU A 47 -5.44 -5.13 0.36
CA LEU A 47 -4.64 -4.01 0.88
C LEU A 47 -5.46 -3.10 1.80
N LEU A 48 -6.71 -2.78 1.43
CA LEU A 48 -7.64 -2.00 2.26
C LEU A 48 -7.87 -2.68 3.62
N LEU A 49 -8.24 -3.95 3.61
CA LEU A 49 -8.49 -4.71 4.84
C LEU A 49 -7.22 -4.81 5.70
N ARG A 50 -6.06 -5.00 5.07
CA ARG A 50 -4.78 -5.14 5.78
C ARG A 50 -4.31 -3.85 6.43
N PHE A 51 -4.27 -2.75 5.68
CA PHE A 51 -3.58 -1.53 6.09
C PHE A 51 -4.51 -0.46 6.68
N PHE A 52 -5.77 -0.40 6.21
CA PHE A 52 -6.74 0.59 6.72
C PHE A 52 -7.67 0.01 7.78
N ARG A 53 -8.05 -1.27 7.65
CA ARG A 53 -8.87 -1.96 8.67
C ARG A 53 -8.05 -2.72 9.70
N GLY A 54 -6.74 -2.81 9.53
CA GLY A 54 -5.83 -3.46 10.48
C GLY A 54 -6.02 -4.97 10.61
N MET A 55 -6.75 -5.62 9.68
CA MET A 55 -7.07 -7.04 9.78
C MET A 55 -5.80 -7.90 9.62
N THR A 56 -5.76 -9.02 10.34
CA THR A 56 -4.75 -10.07 10.16
C THR A 56 -4.99 -10.83 8.85
N GLN A 57 -3.97 -11.49 8.32
CA GLN A 57 -4.13 -12.27 7.08
C GLN A 57 -5.15 -13.40 7.24
N SER A 58 -5.28 -14.00 8.43
CA SER A 58 -6.29 -15.02 8.72
C SER A 58 -7.71 -14.44 8.75
N GLN A 59 -7.90 -13.23 9.30
CA GLN A 59 -9.19 -12.54 9.24
C GLN A 59 -9.56 -12.16 7.81
N ILE A 60 -8.59 -11.68 7.01
CA ILE A 60 -8.81 -11.37 5.59
C ILE A 60 -9.14 -12.65 4.80
N ALA A 61 -8.45 -13.76 5.10
CA ALA A 61 -8.69 -15.06 4.48
C ALA A 61 -10.15 -15.52 4.70
N ALA A 62 -10.64 -15.40 5.94
CA ALA A 62 -12.04 -15.69 6.28
C ALA A 62 -13.02 -14.76 5.53
N GLU A 63 -12.79 -13.45 5.55
CA GLU A 63 -13.61 -12.44 4.85
C GLU A 63 -13.66 -12.67 3.33
N MET A 64 -12.53 -13.07 2.72
CA MET A 64 -12.38 -13.21 1.27
C MET A 64 -12.65 -14.64 0.75
N GLY A 65 -13.01 -15.58 1.63
CA GLY A 65 -13.28 -16.98 1.26
C GLY A 65 -12.08 -17.70 0.64
N ILE A 66 -10.85 -17.40 1.06
CA ILE A 66 -9.63 -18.05 0.57
C ILE A 66 -8.68 -18.42 1.70
N SER A 67 -7.66 -19.22 1.40
CA SER A 67 -6.65 -19.58 2.39
C SER A 67 -5.75 -18.39 2.76
N GLN A 68 -5.26 -18.38 4.00
CA GLN A 68 -4.28 -17.38 4.47
C GLN A 68 -3.00 -17.40 3.64
N CYS A 69 -2.55 -18.57 3.16
CA CYS A 69 -1.41 -18.66 2.25
C CYS A 69 -1.67 -17.94 0.92
N HIS A 70 -2.90 -18.01 0.39
CA HIS A 70 -3.27 -17.27 -0.82
C HIS A 70 -3.28 -15.75 -0.55
N VAL A 71 -3.83 -15.30 0.58
CA VAL A 71 -3.75 -13.88 1.00
C VAL A 71 -2.30 -13.41 1.11
N SER A 72 -1.43 -14.20 1.73
CA SER A 72 0.00 -13.90 1.86
C SER A 72 0.68 -13.72 0.50
N ARG A 73 0.41 -14.62 -0.46
CA ARG A 73 0.95 -14.53 -1.82
C ARG A 73 0.47 -13.29 -2.55
N LEU A 74 -0.83 -12.97 -2.47
CA LEU A 74 -1.38 -11.76 -3.08
C LEU A 74 -0.76 -10.49 -2.47
N LEU A 75 -0.71 -10.37 -1.15
CA LEU A 75 -0.07 -9.22 -0.49
C LEU A 75 1.39 -9.04 -0.92
N THR A 76 2.16 -10.12 -0.92
CA THR A 76 3.58 -10.06 -1.28
C THR A 76 3.75 -9.66 -2.75
N GLY A 77 2.95 -10.25 -3.65
CA GLY A 77 2.98 -9.93 -5.08
C GLY A 77 2.59 -8.48 -5.37
N SER A 78 1.48 -7.99 -4.81
CA SER A 78 1.03 -6.62 -5.01
C SER A 78 2.06 -5.61 -4.48
N LEU A 79 2.62 -5.85 -3.29
CA LEU A 79 3.63 -4.94 -2.71
C LEU A 79 4.93 -4.95 -3.52
N ALA A 80 5.37 -6.11 -4.01
CA ALA A 80 6.54 -6.20 -4.88
C ALA A 80 6.32 -5.43 -6.19
N GLN A 81 5.15 -5.59 -6.82
CA GLN A 81 4.80 -4.88 -8.05
C GLN A 81 4.71 -3.36 -7.86
N LEU A 82 4.08 -2.89 -6.76
CA LEU A 82 4.01 -1.47 -6.45
C LEU A 82 5.41 -0.88 -6.25
N ARG A 83 6.28 -1.59 -5.50
CA ARG A 83 7.66 -1.17 -5.26
C ARG A 83 8.46 -1.09 -6.55
N GLU A 84 8.38 -2.12 -7.39
CA GLU A 84 9.10 -2.16 -8.67
C GLU A 84 8.71 -0.97 -9.55
N ARG A 85 7.41 -0.71 -9.70
CA ARG A 85 6.91 0.39 -10.54
C ARG A 85 7.26 1.77 -9.99
N LEU A 86 7.34 1.93 -8.67
CA LEU A 86 7.79 3.17 -8.03
C LEU A 86 9.29 3.44 -8.19
N LEU A 87 10.10 2.40 -8.42
CA LEU A 87 11.55 2.53 -8.64
C LEU A 87 11.91 2.69 -10.12
N GLN A 88 10.97 2.43 -11.03
CA GLN A 88 11.14 2.54 -12.48
C GLN A 88 10.59 3.85 -13.07
N GLY A 89 9.87 4.64 -12.26
CA GLY A 89 9.44 6.00 -12.60
C GLY A 89 10.36 7.02 -11.97
#